data_AF-A0A2D5E5Z8-F1
#
_entry.id   AF-A0A2D5E5Z8-F1
#
_cell.length_a   1.000
_cell.length_b   1.000
_cell.length_c   1.000
_cell.angle_alpha   90.00
_cell.angle_beta   90.00
_cell.angle_gamma   90.00
#
_symmetry.space_group_name_H-M   'P 1'
#
loop_
_entity.id
_entity.type
_entity.pdbx_description
1 polymer ?
#
loop_
_entity_poly.entity_id
_entity_poly.type
_entity_poly.pdbx_seq_one_letter_code
_entity_poly.pdbx_strand_id
1 'polypeptide(L)'
;MSDSIFEQERLETPPGLEYRTGQVIAVVVGAHPRAEISDRPWAGRMVRAMRAGLRARGHQLSGGPLPMVVTDVWYLNDESLRLQPTISLGDPAVNAASAMFANRLPCAYAIENACQVLLDPELLEPRACLWGVDDESTRFAIERFESKWMEEFLDAAENVCEA
;
A
#
# COMPACT_ATOMS: atom_id res chain seq x y z
N MET A 1 -23.15 0.66 -20.05
CA MET A 1 -22.29 1.56 -19.26
C MET A 1 -20.97 0.83 -19.08
N SER A 2 -19.85 1.37 -19.56
CA SER A 2 -18.54 0.74 -19.37
C SER A 2 -17.93 1.24 -18.07
N ASP A 3 -17.51 0.33 -17.20
CA ASP A 3 -16.74 0.66 -16.00
C ASP A 3 -15.27 0.80 -16.38
N SER A 4 -14.82 2.04 -16.63
CA SER A 4 -13.45 2.30 -17.09
C SER A 4 -12.39 1.95 -16.04
N ILE A 5 -12.73 2.01 -14.75
CA ILE A 5 -11.81 1.64 -13.67
C ILE A 5 -11.60 0.14 -13.71
N PHE A 6 -12.67 -0.64 -13.77
CA PHE A 6 -12.60 -2.08 -13.90
C PHE A 6 -11.80 -2.51 -15.14
N GLU A 7 -12.12 -1.96 -16.32
CA GLU A 7 -11.40 -2.32 -17.55
C GLU A 7 -9.89 -2.01 -17.45
N GLN A 8 -9.54 -0.86 -16.87
CA GLN A 8 -8.14 -0.50 -16.64
C GLN A 8 -7.46 -1.47 -15.67
N GLU A 9 -8.10 -1.82 -14.55
CA GLU A 9 -7.55 -2.79 -13.59
C GLU A 9 -7.37 -4.18 -14.20
N ARG A 10 -8.23 -4.58 -15.13
CA ARG A 10 -8.14 -5.85 -15.86
C ARG A 10 -7.03 -5.88 -16.91
N LEU A 11 -6.74 -4.74 -17.52
CA LEU A 11 -5.58 -4.58 -18.41
C LEU A 11 -4.27 -4.59 -17.63
N GLU A 12 -4.25 -3.94 -16.47
CA GLU A 12 -3.06 -3.85 -15.61
C GLU A 12 -2.76 -5.15 -14.86
N THR A 13 -3.80 -5.81 -14.35
CA THR A 13 -3.72 -7.06 -13.60
C THR A 13 -4.70 -8.11 -14.15
N PRO A 14 -4.39 -8.71 -15.31
CA PRO A 14 -5.19 -9.81 -15.85
C PRO A 14 -5.09 -11.06 -14.96
N PRO A 15 -6.06 -12.00 -14.99
CA PRO A 15 -6.05 -13.19 -14.13
C PRO A 15 -4.86 -14.11 -14.34
N GLY A 16 -4.32 -14.12 -15.57
CA GLY A 16 -3.17 -14.92 -15.95
C GLY A 16 -1.85 -14.20 -15.75
N LEU A 17 -1.83 -13.04 -15.09
CA LEU A 17 -0.59 -12.35 -14.79
C LEU A 17 0.26 -13.22 -13.86
N GLU A 18 1.39 -13.69 -14.39
CA GLU A 18 2.44 -14.27 -13.56
C GLU A 18 3.19 -13.16 -12.83
N TYR A 19 3.50 -13.40 -11.55
CA TYR A 19 4.27 -12.46 -10.73
C TYR A 19 5.32 -13.21 -9.92
N ARG A 20 6.40 -12.51 -9.58
CA ARG A 20 7.37 -12.95 -8.57
C ARG A 20 7.16 -12.13 -7.31
N THR A 21 7.30 -12.74 -6.14
CA THR A 21 7.13 -11.99 -4.88
C THR A 21 8.07 -10.80 -4.79
N GLY A 22 9.30 -10.89 -5.31
CA GLY A 22 10.26 -9.79 -5.38
C GLY A 22 9.80 -8.55 -6.17
N GLN A 23 8.71 -8.66 -6.94
CA GLN A 23 8.13 -7.53 -7.66
C GLN A 23 7.01 -6.87 -6.88
N VAL A 24 6.45 -7.52 -5.87
CA VAL A 24 5.21 -7.08 -5.24
C VAL A 24 5.48 -5.86 -4.38
N ILE A 25 4.70 -4.79 -4.56
CA ILE A 25 4.58 -3.73 -3.55
C ILE A 25 3.24 -3.95 -2.84
N ALA A 26 3.30 -4.41 -1.59
CA ALA A 26 2.12 -4.85 -0.86
C ALA A 26 1.35 -3.65 -0.28
N VAL A 27 0.11 -3.46 -0.71
CA VAL A 27 -0.84 -2.56 -0.05
C VAL A 27 -1.75 -3.41 0.83
N VAL A 28 -1.47 -3.43 2.12
CA VAL A 28 -2.03 -4.42 3.06
C VAL A 28 -3.26 -3.88 3.77
N VAL A 29 -4.38 -4.60 3.66
CA VAL A 29 -5.63 -4.31 4.40
C VAL A 29 -5.97 -5.47 5.34
N GLY A 30 -6.80 -5.20 6.34
CA GLY A 30 -7.30 -6.24 7.23
C GLY A 30 -8.18 -7.27 6.50
N ALA A 31 -8.15 -8.54 6.91
CA ALA A 31 -9.10 -9.56 6.43
C ALA A 31 -10.50 -9.46 7.06
N HIS A 32 -10.71 -8.50 7.97
CA HIS A 32 -11.99 -8.29 8.63
C HIS A 32 -13.05 -7.68 7.68
N PRO A 33 -14.34 -8.08 7.72
CA PRO A 33 -15.37 -7.53 6.83
C PRO A 33 -15.53 -6.00 6.87
N ARG A 34 -15.18 -5.37 7.99
CA ARG A 34 -15.12 -3.89 8.07
C ARG A 34 -14.05 -3.31 7.15
N ALA A 35 -12.86 -3.90 7.12
CA ALA A 35 -11.77 -3.46 6.26
C ALA A 35 -12.10 -3.67 4.77
N GLU A 36 -12.90 -4.67 4.42
CA GLU A 36 -13.45 -4.84 3.07
C GLU A 36 -14.33 -3.65 2.64
N ILE A 37 -15.06 -3.05 3.57
CA ILE A 37 -15.95 -1.92 3.31
C ILE A 37 -15.20 -0.58 3.34
N SER A 38 -14.34 -0.37 4.34
CA SER A 38 -13.65 0.92 4.55
C SER A 38 -12.30 0.98 3.83
N ASP A 39 -11.42 0.03 4.11
CA ASP A 39 -9.99 0.16 3.82
C ASP A 39 -9.64 -0.33 2.41
N ARG A 40 -10.33 -1.39 1.93
CA ARG A 40 -10.08 -1.97 0.60
C ARG A 40 -10.35 -0.98 -0.55
N PRO A 41 -11.42 -0.17 -0.55
CA PRO A 41 -11.59 0.88 -1.57
C PRO A 41 -10.41 1.87 -1.61
N TRP A 42 -9.91 2.28 -0.45
CA TRP A 42 -8.72 3.14 -0.34
C TRP A 42 -7.45 2.44 -0.83
N ALA A 43 -7.28 1.16 -0.50
CA ALA A 43 -6.17 0.36 -1.01
C ALA A 43 -6.18 0.23 -2.53
N GLY A 44 -7.37 0.04 -3.13
CA GLY A 44 -7.54 0.07 -4.58
C GLY A 44 -7.13 1.43 -5.18
N ARG A 45 -7.52 2.54 -4.55
CA ARG A 45 -7.10 3.88 -4.98
C ARG A 45 -5.59 4.08 -4.88
N MET A 46 -4.98 3.66 -3.77
CA MET A 46 -3.53 3.72 -3.55
C MET A 46 -2.77 2.92 -4.62
N VAL A 47 -3.17 1.67 -4.87
CA VAL A 47 -2.58 0.83 -5.92
C VAL A 47 -2.65 1.50 -7.28
N ARG A 48 -3.79 2.09 -7.65
CA ARG A 48 -3.92 2.82 -8.93
C ARG A 48 -3.02 4.05 -9.00
N ALA A 49 -2.88 4.79 -7.90
CA ALA A 49 -1.98 5.94 -7.82
C ALA A 49 -0.51 5.51 -8.00
N MET A 50 -0.08 4.45 -7.31
CA MET A 50 1.26 3.89 -7.43
C MET A 50 1.55 3.40 -8.86
N ARG A 51 0.62 2.67 -9.47
CA ARG A 51 0.75 2.22 -10.87
C ARG A 51 0.80 3.38 -11.86
N ALA A 52 0.08 4.47 -11.60
CA ALA A 52 0.20 5.68 -12.42
C ALA A 52 1.60 6.31 -12.29
N GLY A 53 2.12 6.42 -11.07
CA GLY A 53 3.49 6.90 -10.81
C GLY A 53 4.55 6.04 -11.49
N LEU A 54 4.50 4.72 -11.31
CA LEU A 54 5.43 3.77 -11.93
C LEU A 54 5.37 3.84 -13.47
N ARG A 55 4.19 3.97 -14.07
CA ARG A 55 4.05 4.17 -15.52
C ARG A 55 4.69 5.47 -16.00
N ALA A 56 4.55 6.55 -15.25
CA ALA A 56 5.20 7.82 -15.57
C ALA A 56 6.74 7.71 -15.55
N ARG A 57 7.27 6.77 -14.77
CA ARG A 57 8.70 6.41 -14.69
C ARG A 57 9.15 5.40 -15.74
N GLY A 58 8.23 4.92 -16.59
CA GLY A 58 8.53 4.01 -17.69
C GLY A 58 8.44 2.52 -17.33
N HIS A 59 8.03 2.17 -16.11
CA HIS A 59 7.84 0.77 -15.73
C HIS A 59 6.66 0.14 -16.46
N GLN A 60 6.89 -1.07 -16.94
CA GLN A 60 5.84 -1.97 -17.39
C GLN A 60 5.46 -2.90 -16.24
N LEU A 61 4.17 -3.20 -16.11
CA LEU A 61 3.66 -4.08 -15.05
C LEU A 61 4.20 -5.52 -15.18
N SER A 62 4.52 -5.95 -16.41
CA SER A 62 5.26 -7.17 -16.65
C SER A 62 6.76 -6.92 -16.47
N GLY A 63 7.33 -7.44 -15.39
CA GLY A 63 8.77 -7.39 -15.14
C GLY A 63 9.20 -6.35 -14.12
N GLY A 64 8.47 -5.24 -13.95
CA GLY A 64 8.74 -4.20 -12.96
C GLY A 64 7.97 -4.37 -11.64
N PRO A 65 8.01 -3.36 -10.76
CA PRO A 65 7.27 -3.36 -9.51
C PRO A 65 5.75 -3.44 -9.73
N LEU A 66 5.09 -4.22 -8.88
CA LEU A 66 3.68 -4.61 -8.99
C LEU A 66 2.93 -4.25 -7.70
N PRO A 67 2.34 -3.04 -7.61
CA PRO A 67 1.44 -2.70 -6.53
C PRO A 67 0.20 -3.59 -6.52
N MET A 68 -0.07 -4.21 -5.37
CA MET A 68 -1.16 -5.17 -5.19
C MET A 68 -1.81 -5.02 -3.81
N VAL A 69 -3.14 -5.09 -3.77
CA VAL A 69 -3.85 -5.19 -2.49
C VAL A 69 -3.72 -6.61 -1.95
N VAL A 70 -3.19 -6.74 -0.74
CA VAL A 70 -3.00 -8.03 -0.05
C VAL A 70 -3.70 -7.97 1.30
N THR A 71 -4.21 -9.09 1.81
CA THR A 71 -4.73 -9.14 3.18
C THR A 71 -3.59 -9.31 4.18
N ASP A 72 -3.77 -8.78 5.38
CA ASP A 72 -2.87 -8.98 6.51
C ASP A 72 -2.60 -10.47 6.79
N VAL A 73 -3.60 -11.34 6.60
CA VAL A 73 -3.42 -12.81 6.71
C VAL A 73 -2.34 -13.33 5.76
N TRP A 74 -2.36 -12.97 4.47
CA TRP A 74 -1.34 -13.43 3.53
C TRP A 74 0.01 -12.78 3.81
N TYR A 75 0.03 -11.47 4.02
CA TYR A 75 1.24 -10.71 4.30
C TYR A 75 1.99 -11.25 5.55
N LEU A 76 1.27 -11.51 6.64
CA LEU A 76 1.86 -11.94 7.90
C LEU A 76 2.29 -13.41 7.91
N ASN A 77 1.81 -14.23 6.97
CA ASN A 77 2.18 -15.64 6.88
C ASN A 77 3.22 -15.94 5.80
N ASP A 78 3.53 -14.99 4.92
CA ASP A 78 4.55 -15.14 3.88
C ASP A 78 5.76 -14.23 4.18
N GLU A 79 6.91 -14.86 4.49
CA GLU A 79 8.14 -14.13 4.78
C GLU A 79 8.66 -13.35 3.58
N SER A 80 8.55 -13.93 2.37
CA SER A 80 9.02 -13.27 1.15
C SER A 80 8.23 -12.00 0.85
N LEU A 81 6.93 -11.97 1.15
CA LEU A 81 6.11 -10.75 1.07
C LEU A 81 6.50 -9.70 2.11
N ARG A 82 6.90 -10.08 3.33
CA ARG A 82 7.33 -9.12 4.37
C ARG A 82 8.67 -8.44 4.09
N LEU A 83 9.48 -9.04 3.22
CA LEU A 83 10.72 -8.43 2.74
C LEU A 83 10.46 -7.35 1.68
N GLN A 84 9.25 -7.30 1.11
CA GLN A 84 8.92 -6.36 0.05
C GLN A 84 8.48 -4.98 0.57
N PRO A 85 8.53 -3.94 -0.29
CA PRO A 85 7.95 -2.64 0.02
C PRO A 85 6.47 -2.78 0.40
N THR A 86 6.06 -2.10 1.47
CA THR A 86 4.74 -2.31 2.07
C THR A 86 4.08 -1.00 2.51
N ILE A 87 2.80 -0.83 2.20
CA ILE A 87 1.93 0.19 2.79
C ILE A 87 0.76 -0.54 3.45
N SER A 88 0.65 -0.55 4.78
CA SER A 88 -0.57 -1.03 5.44
C SER A 88 -1.57 0.10 5.63
N LEU A 89 -2.84 -0.19 5.32
CA LEU A 89 -3.95 0.74 5.43
C LEU A 89 -5.01 0.19 6.38
N GLY A 90 -5.47 1.04 7.31
CA GLY A 90 -6.57 0.73 8.21
C GLY A 90 -6.14 0.57 9.66
N ASP A 91 -7.12 0.72 10.55
CA ASP A 91 -6.95 0.73 12.01
C ASP A 91 -6.29 -0.59 12.51
N PRO A 92 -5.23 -0.50 13.35
CA PRO A 92 -4.64 -1.64 14.05
C PRO A 92 -5.62 -2.63 14.70
N ALA A 93 -6.83 -2.21 15.09
CA ALA A 93 -7.86 -3.08 15.65
C ALA A 93 -8.48 -4.05 14.64
N VAL A 94 -8.39 -3.75 13.33
CA VAL A 94 -8.95 -4.59 12.24
C VAL A 94 -7.93 -5.00 11.20
N ASN A 95 -6.70 -4.46 11.24
CA ASN A 95 -5.57 -4.81 10.39
C ASN A 95 -4.34 -5.18 11.24
N ALA A 96 -3.99 -6.47 11.25
CA ALA A 96 -2.87 -6.98 12.04
C ALA A 96 -1.49 -6.51 11.53
N ALA A 97 -1.35 -6.20 10.25
CA ALA A 97 -0.13 -5.57 9.72
C ALA A 97 0.02 -4.14 10.26
N SER A 98 -1.08 -3.38 10.33
CA SER A 98 -1.06 -2.05 10.95
C SER A 98 -0.69 -2.12 12.43
N ALA A 99 -1.22 -3.10 13.18
CA ALA A 99 -0.84 -3.33 14.57
C ALA A 99 0.64 -3.70 14.75
N MET A 100 1.20 -4.50 13.84
CA MET A 100 2.63 -4.82 13.81
C MET A 100 3.46 -3.54 13.62
N PHE A 101 3.11 -2.71 12.64
CA PHE A 101 3.87 -1.51 12.31
C PHE A 101 3.72 -0.38 13.32
N ALA A 102 2.58 -0.29 14.01
CA ALA A 102 2.34 0.72 15.05
C ALA A 102 3.43 0.76 16.15
N ASN A 103 4.07 -0.39 16.41
CA ASN A 103 5.11 -0.51 17.43
C ASN A 103 6.55 -0.50 16.85
N ARG A 104 6.70 -0.37 15.52
CA ARG A 104 7.99 -0.56 14.83
C ARG A 104 8.38 0.63 13.96
N LEU A 105 7.40 1.32 13.39
CA LEU A 105 7.65 2.49 12.55
C LEU A 105 7.53 3.77 13.38
N PRO A 106 8.43 4.76 13.16
CA PRO A 106 8.31 6.04 13.82
C PRO A 106 7.12 6.83 13.27
N CYS A 107 6.57 7.73 14.09
CA CYS A 107 5.49 8.62 13.68
C CYS A 107 6.03 9.80 12.86
N ALA A 108 5.77 9.80 11.56
CA ALA A 108 6.20 10.85 10.64
C ALA A 108 5.16 11.99 10.54
N TYR A 109 3.89 11.68 10.79
CA TYR A 109 2.80 12.66 10.86
C TYR A 109 1.64 12.11 11.68
N ALA A 110 1.05 12.96 12.52
CA ALA A 110 -0.19 12.65 13.21
C ALA A 110 -1.03 13.92 13.39
N ILE A 111 -2.34 13.76 13.27
CA ILE A 111 -3.31 14.69 13.83
C ILE A 111 -3.87 14.01 15.09
N GLU A 112 -3.74 14.67 16.23
CA GLU A 112 -4.22 14.15 17.51
C GLU A 112 -5.68 13.71 17.41
N ASN A 113 -5.97 12.49 17.86
CA ASN A 113 -7.31 11.86 17.84
C ASN A 113 -7.96 11.73 16.45
N ALA A 114 -7.21 11.87 15.35
CA ALA A 114 -7.76 11.73 14.00
C ALA A 114 -7.01 10.69 13.17
N CYS A 115 -5.72 10.92 12.85
CA CYS A 115 -5.00 10.06 11.94
C CYS A 115 -3.49 9.99 12.19
N GLN A 116 -2.86 8.95 11.65
CA GLN A 116 -1.42 8.70 11.77
C GLN A 116 -0.85 8.22 10.43
N VAL A 117 0.38 8.65 10.17
CA VAL A 117 1.27 8.16 9.12
C VAL A 117 2.56 7.77 9.82
N LEU A 118 2.81 6.47 9.89
CA LEU A 118 4.06 5.93 10.42
C LEU A 118 4.93 5.43 9.26
N LEU A 119 6.17 5.89 9.22
CA LEU A 119 7.18 5.47 8.24
C LEU A 119 8.54 5.99 8.71
N ASP A 120 9.60 5.30 8.32
CA ASP A 120 10.96 5.85 8.41
C ASP A 120 11.11 6.99 7.39
N PRO A 121 11.39 8.25 7.81
CA PRO A 121 11.55 9.37 6.88
C PRO A 121 12.70 9.18 5.88
N GLU A 122 13.69 8.34 6.19
CA GLU A 122 14.79 8.01 5.29
C GLU A 122 14.42 6.89 4.30
N LEU A 123 13.30 6.19 4.53
CA LEU A 123 12.78 5.09 3.70
C LEU A 123 13.84 4.03 3.38
N LEU A 124 14.75 3.74 4.34
CA LEU A 124 15.77 2.70 4.19
C LEU A 124 15.13 1.32 3.95
N GLU A 125 14.01 1.09 4.63
CA GLU A 125 13.06 0.04 4.29
C GLU A 125 11.74 0.72 3.90
N PRO A 126 11.25 0.57 2.65
CA PRO A 126 10.04 1.24 2.18
C PRO A 126 8.80 0.63 2.83
N ARG A 127 8.50 1.08 4.04
CA ARG A 127 7.37 0.65 4.86
C ARG A 127 6.61 1.86 5.38
N ALA A 128 5.30 1.87 5.14
CA ALA A 128 4.40 2.86 5.68
C ALA A 128 3.17 2.19 6.30
N CYS A 129 2.64 2.82 7.34
CA CYS A 129 1.39 2.41 7.96
C CYS A 129 0.51 3.64 8.16
N LEU A 130 -0.67 3.63 7.53
CA LEU A 130 -1.59 4.77 7.45
C LEU A 130 -2.95 4.37 8.00
N TRP A 131 -3.48 5.15 8.95
CA TRP A 131 -4.84 4.92 9.45
C TRP A 131 -5.44 6.18 10.08
N GLY A 132 -6.77 6.21 10.11
CA GLY A 132 -7.56 7.19 10.85
C GLY A 132 -8.61 6.54 11.74
N VAL A 133 -9.19 7.32 12.63
CA VAL A 133 -10.29 6.88 13.52
C VAL A 133 -11.62 6.66 12.78
N ASP A 134 -11.75 7.26 11.60
CA ASP A 134 -12.85 7.11 10.65
C ASP A 134 -12.36 7.18 9.20
N ASP A 135 -13.30 7.09 8.25
CA ASP A 135 -13.01 7.08 6.82
C ASP A 135 -12.37 8.39 6.34
N GLU A 136 -12.88 9.53 6.81
CA GLU A 136 -12.36 10.85 6.44
C GLU A 136 -10.94 11.07 6.98
N SER A 137 -10.68 10.63 8.21
CA SER A 137 -9.35 10.70 8.82
C SER A 137 -8.37 9.76 8.11
N THR A 138 -8.83 8.59 7.68
CA THR A 138 -8.02 7.66 6.86
C THR A 138 -7.67 8.28 5.51
N ARG A 139 -8.65 8.95 4.87
CA ARG A 139 -8.40 9.75 3.66
C ARG A 139 -7.32 10.80 3.89
N PHE A 140 -7.36 11.54 5.00
CA PHE A 140 -6.33 12.54 5.30
C PHE A 140 -4.93 11.94 5.46
N ALA A 141 -4.80 10.78 6.12
CA ALA A 141 -3.52 10.10 6.22
C ALA A 141 -2.99 9.68 4.85
N ILE A 142 -3.87 9.14 3.99
CA ILE A 142 -3.53 8.73 2.63
C ILE A 142 -3.12 9.92 1.76
N GLU A 143 -3.91 10.99 1.72
CA GLU A 143 -3.59 12.19 0.94
C GLU A 143 -2.30 12.85 1.44
N ARG A 144 -2.06 12.80 2.75
CA ARG A 144 -0.81 13.29 3.33
C ARG A 144 0.38 12.44 2.91
N PHE A 145 0.23 11.12 2.86
CA PHE A 145 1.24 10.21 2.32
C PHE A 145 1.50 10.49 0.84
N GLU A 146 0.44 10.52 0.03
CA GLU A 146 0.50 10.73 -1.42
C GLU A 146 1.22 12.03 -1.78
N SER A 147 0.94 13.12 -1.04
CA SER A 147 1.50 14.44 -1.33
C SER A 147 2.95 14.64 -0.87
N LYS A 148 3.43 13.86 0.10
CA LYS A 148 4.72 14.13 0.75
C LYS A 148 5.76 13.02 0.60
N TRP A 149 5.34 11.77 0.46
CA TRP A 149 6.25 10.62 0.51
C TRP A 149 6.03 9.61 -0.62
N MET A 150 5.03 9.78 -1.48
CA MET A 150 4.77 8.82 -2.56
C MET A 150 5.96 8.68 -3.51
N GLU A 151 6.55 9.80 -3.94
CA GLU A 151 7.63 9.77 -4.91
C GLU A 151 8.86 9.07 -4.32
N GLU A 152 9.27 9.44 -3.11
CA GLU A 152 10.41 8.85 -2.41
C GLU A 152 10.15 7.38 -2.04
N PHE A 153 8.91 7.03 -1.69
CA PHE A 153 8.54 5.64 -1.41
C PHE A 153 8.66 4.78 -2.67
N LEU A 154 8.20 5.27 -3.82
CA LEU A 154 8.32 4.53 -5.08
C LEU A 154 9.78 4.41 -5.51
N ASP A 155 10.62 5.44 -5.30
CA ASP A 155 12.07 5.37 -5.56
C ASP A 155 12.74 4.27 -4.71
N ALA A 156 12.44 4.24 -3.42
CA ALA A 156 12.93 3.21 -2.51
C ALA A 156 12.39 1.81 -2.88
N ALA A 157 11.12 1.72 -3.26
CA ALA A 157 10.48 0.46 -3.64
C ALA A 157 11.09 -0.12 -4.92
N GLU A 158 11.41 0.70 -5.92
CA GLU A 158 12.08 0.28 -7.15
C GLU A 158 13.43 -0.37 -6.85
N ASN A 159 14.25 0.25 -6.00
CA ASN A 159 15.55 -0.32 -5.61
C ASN A 159 15.44 -1.68 -4.92
N VAL A 160 14.37 -1.93 -4.16
CA VAL A 160 14.12 -3.22 -3.51
C VAL A 160 13.60 -4.26 -4.51
N CYS A 161 12.71 -3.86 -5.42
CA CYS A 161 12.12 -4.78 -6.40
C CYS A 161 13.04 -5.14 -7.58
N GLU A 162 14.06 -4.32 -7.85
CA GLU A 162 15.10 -4.60 -8.85
C GLU A 162 16.23 -5.51 -8.33
N ALA A 163 16.35 -5.66 -7.01
CA ALA A 163 17.38 -6.48 -6.33
C ALA A 163 17.06 -7.99 -6.34
#